data_AF-A0A2G8AVD5-F1
#
_entry.id   AF-A0A2G8AVD5-F1
#
_cell.length_a   1.000
_cell.length_b   1.000
_cell.length_c   1.000
_cell.angle_alpha   90.00
_cell.angle_beta   90.00
_cell.angle_gamma   90.00
#
_symmetry.space_group_name_H-M   'P 1'
#
loop_
_entity.id
_entity.type
_entity.pdbx_description
1 polymer ?
#
loop_
_entity_poly.entity_id
_entity_poly.type
_entity_poly.pdbx_seq_one_letter_code
_entity_poly.pdbx_strand_id
1 'polypeptide(L)'
;MKTTAGPITLERPKVRGTTERFASQLFGMGVSKTNALEALVIAGFVRGLSVREVEATLLEALGEAAAVSKSTVSRICEDIREQFQA
;
A
#
# COMPACT_ATOMS: atom_id res chain seq x y z
N MET A 1 -7.92 -6.98 1.62
CA MET A 1 -7.34 -5.62 1.64
C MET A 1 -6.40 -5.52 2.84
N LYS A 2 -5.22 -4.91 2.69
CA LYS A 2 -4.32 -4.64 3.83
C LYS A 2 -4.57 -3.23 4.37
N THR A 3 -4.76 -3.12 5.68
CA THR A 3 -4.97 -1.85 6.39
C THR A 3 -4.01 -1.74 7.57
N THR A 4 -3.89 -0.57 8.18
CA THR A 4 -3.10 -0.36 9.39
C THR A 4 -3.66 -1.09 10.61
N ALA A 5 -4.95 -1.44 10.61
CA ALA A 5 -5.57 -2.24 11.67
C ALA A 5 -5.46 -3.76 11.42
N GLY A 6 -4.79 -4.19 10.34
CA GLY A 6 -4.73 -5.58 9.92
C GLY A 6 -5.38 -5.85 8.55
N PRO A 7 -5.33 -7.11 8.09
CA PRO A 7 -6.00 -7.52 6.86
C PRO A 7 -7.53 -7.58 7.07
N ILE A 8 -8.27 -7.04 6.10
CA ILE A 8 -9.74 -7.11 6.06
C ILE A 8 -10.16 -7.81 4.77
N THR A 9 -11.02 -8.82 4.89
CA THR A 9 -11.69 -9.46 3.75
C THR A 9 -12.91 -8.64 3.36
N LEU A 10 -13.00 -8.29 2.09
CA LEU A 10 -14.11 -7.51 1.55
C LEU A 10 -14.74 -8.26 0.38
N GLU A 11 -16.07 -8.30 0.36
CA GLU A 11 -16.80 -8.77 -0.80
C GLU A 11 -16.85 -7.67 -1.86
N ARG A 12 -16.39 -7.97 -3.07
CA ARG A 12 -16.39 -7.02 -4.18
C ARG A 12 -17.57 -7.31 -5.11
N PRO A 13 -18.54 -6.39 -5.27
CA PRO A 13 -19.66 -6.59 -6.17
C PRO A 13 -19.21 -6.85 -7.61
N LYS A 14 -19.76 -7.90 -8.23
CA LYS A 14 -19.56 -8.23 -9.64
C LYS A 14 -20.87 -8.07 -10.39
N VAL A 15 -21.14 -6.84 -10.85
CA VAL A 15 -22.35 -6.51 -11.59
C VAL A 15 -22.27 -6.94 -13.05
N ARG A 16 -23.42 -7.26 -13.65
CA ARG A 16 -23.60 -7.59 -15.07
C ARG A 16 -24.62 -6.65 -15.70
N GLY A 17 -24.57 -6.49 -17.03
CA GLY A 17 -25.58 -5.73 -17.79
C GLY A 17 -25.46 -4.21 -17.67
N THR A 18 -24.30 -3.68 -17.27
CA THR A 18 -24.04 -2.24 -17.15
C THR A 18 -23.30 -1.71 -18.39
N THR A 19 -23.57 -0.48 -18.79
CA THR A 19 -22.84 0.23 -19.87
C THR A 19 -21.43 0.63 -19.46
N GLU A 20 -21.19 0.78 -18.16
CA GLU A 20 -19.88 1.08 -17.57
C GLU A 20 -19.45 0.00 -16.59
N ARG A 21 -18.14 -0.15 -16.40
CA ARG A 21 -17.59 -1.08 -15.40
C ARG A 21 -17.84 -0.55 -14.00
N PHE A 22 -18.24 -1.41 -13.07
CA PHE A 22 -18.27 -1.05 -11.66
C PHE A 22 -16.85 -0.73 -11.15
N ALA A 23 -16.64 0.54 -10.80
CA ALA A 23 -15.44 1.02 -10.13
C ALA A 23 -15.85 1.52 -8.73
N SER A 24 -15.31 0.87 -7.69
CA SER A 24 -15.53 1.34 -6.32
C SER A 24 -14.86 2.69 -6.15
N GLN A 25 -15.60 3.70 -5.68
CA GLN A 25 -15.03 5.00 -5.33
C GLN A 25 -13.99 4.89 -4.20
N LEU A 26 -14.12 3.88 -3.33
CA LEU A 26 -13.22 3.64 -2.20
C LEU A 26 -11.97 2.83 -2.58
N PHE A 27 -12.08 1.88 -3.50
CA PHE A 27 -11.02 0.90 -3.79
C PHE A 27 -10.51 0.91 -5.23
N GLY A 28 -10.90 1.89 -6.06
CA GLY A 28 -10.48 2.01 -7.46
C GLY A 28 -10.61 0.69 -8.24
N MET A 29 -9.86 0.52 -9.33
CA MET A 29 -9.82 -0.75 -10.06
C MET A 29 -8.83 -1.77 -9.46
N GLY A 30 -7.74 -1.32 -8.84
CA GLY A 30 -6.63 -2.18 -8.38
C GLY A 30 -6.18 -2.01 -6.93
N VAL A 31 -6.92 -1.30 -6.08
CA VAL A 31 -6.48 -1.02 -4.70
C VAL A 31 -6.59 -2.30 -3.86
N SER A 32 -5.43 -2.86 -3.53
CA SER A 32 -5.29 -3.98 -2.57
C SER A 32 -4.72 -3.52 -1.22
N LYS A 33 -4.21 -2.29 -1.16
CA LYS A 33 -3.49 -1.65 -0.03
C LYS A 33 -4.00 -0.23 0.15
N THR A 34 -4.02 0.29 1.38
CA THR A 34 -4.46 1.67 1.63
C THR A 34 -3.38 2.69 1.28
N ASN A 35 -3.79 3.87 0.81
CA ASN A 35 -2.91 5.04 0.67
C ASN A 35 -2.20 5.39 1.99
N ALA A 36 -2.83 5.09 3.14
CA ALA A 36 -2.23 5.29 4.45
C ALA A 36 -0.96 4.45 4.67
N LEU A 37 -0.93 3.19 4.20
CA LEU A 37 0.27 2.35 4.32
C LEU A 37 1.41 2.86 3.42
N GLU A 38 1.09 3.31 2.22
CA GLU A 38 2.05 3.93 1.31
C GLU A 38 2.61 5.24 1.88
N ALA A 39 1.75 6.09 2.46
CA ALA A 39 2.18 7.30 3.15
C ALA A 39 3.14 7.01 4.31
N LEU A 40 2.94 5.92 5.06
CA LEU A 40 3.87 5.51 6.13
C LEU A 40 5.24 5.06 5.57
N VAL A 41 5.25 4.32 4.45
CA VAL A 41 6.49 3.93 3.75
C VAL A 41 7.27 5.18 3.31
N ILE A 42 6.59 6.10 2.61
CA ILE A 42 7.16 7.38 2.16
C ILE A 42 7.73 8.15 3.36
N ALA A 43 6.92 8.31 4.42
CA ALA A 43 7.28 9.05 5.62
C ALA A 43 8.51 8.48 6.33
N GLY A 44 8.65 7.15 6.42
CA GLY A 44 9.82 6.49 6.99
C GLY A 44 11.06 6.70 6.13
N PHE A 45 10.94 6.47 4.82
CA PHE A 45 12.05 6.61 3.88
C PHE A 45 12.61 8.05 3.85
N VAL A 46 11.73 9.05 3.77
CA VAL A 46 12.12 10.47 3.79
C VAL A 46 12.76 10.88 5.12
N ARG A 47 12.44 10.20 6.23
CA ARG A 47 13.09 10.39 7.54
C ARG A 47 14.46 9.71 7.66
N GLY A 48 14.97 9.10 6.59
CA GLY A 48 16.29 8.50 6.54
C GLY A 48 16.33 7.02 6.91
N LEU A 49 15.18 6.36 7.10
CA LEU A 49 15.16 4.91 7.27
C LEU A 49 15.55 4.24 5.95
N SER A 50 16.42 3.24 6.04
CA SER A 50 16.69 2.36 4.90
C SER A 50 15.45 1.54 4.53
N VAL A 51 15.39 1.03 3.28
CA VAL A 51 14.30 0.16 2.81
C VAL A 51 14.06 -1.02 3.76
N ARG A 52 15.14 -1.58 4.33
CA ARG A 52 15.08 -2.69 5.28
C ARG A 52 14.50 -2.27 6.63
N GLU A 53 14.87 -1.09 7.13
CA GLU A 53 14.33 -0.55 8.38
C GLU A 53 12.86 -0.18 8.25
N VAL A 54 12.44 0.42 7.12
CA VAL A 54 11.02 0.69 6.86
C VAL A 54 10.20 -0.61 6.88
N GLU A 55 10.71 -1.68 6.26
CA GLU A 55 10.07 -3.00 6.30
C GLU A 55 9.98 -3.54 7.74
N ALA A 56 11.07 -3.49 8.49
CA ALA A 56 11.12 -3.98 9.86
C ALA A 56 10.17 -3.21 10.78
N THR A 57 10.15 -1.87 10.70
CA THR A 57 9.26 -1.03 11.51
C THR A 57 7.79 -1.28 11.20
N LEU A 58 7.43 -1.48 9.93
CA LEU A 58 6.04 -1.83 9.56
C LEU A 58 5.65 -3.21 10.07
N LEU A 59 6.57 -4.18 10.03
CA LEU A 59 6.33 -5.52 10.54
C LEU A 59 6.15 -5.52 12.07
N GLU A 60 6.99 -4.79 12.79
CA GLU A 60 6.94 -4.66 14.24
C GLU A 60 5.65 -3.95 14.70
N ALA A 61 5.30 -2.84 14.04
CA ALA A 61 4.17 -2.01 14.47
C ALA A 61 2.79 -2.59 14.07
N LEU A 62 2.70 -3.26 12.92
CA LEU A 62 1.41 -3.68 12.35
C LEU A 62 1.24 -5.21 12.28
N GLY A 63 2.30 -5.98 12.55
CA GLY A 63 2.31 -7.44 12.46
C GLY A 63 2.41 -7.99 11.04
N GLU A 64 2.70 -9.30 10.93
CA GLU A 64 2.93 -10.02 9.67
C GLU A 64 1.78 -9.89 8.66
N ALA A 65 0.54 -9.88 9.16
CA ALA A 65 -0.65 -9.92 8.33
C ALA A 65 -0.99 -8.55 7.69
N ALA A 66 -0.54 -7.46 8.30
CA ALA A 66 -0.74 -6.09 7.83
C ALA A 66 0.45 -5.57 7.00
N ALA A 67 1.62 -6.19 7.13
CA ALA A 67 2.86 -5.72 6.53
C ALA A 67 2.80 -5.65 4.99
N VAL A 68 3.34 -4.56 4.45
CA VAL A 68 3.54 -4.36 3.02
C VAL A 68 4.67 -5.30 2.56
N SER A 69 4.51 -5.96 1.42
CA SER A 69 5.56 -6.83 0.87
C SER A 69 6.83 -6.03 0.59
N LYS A 70 8.00 -6.62 0.84
CA LYS A 70 9.32 -6.07 0.51
C LYS A 70 9.40 -5.44 -0.89
N SER A 71 8.91 -6.14 -1.91
CA SER A 71 8.93 -5.67 -3.29
C SER A 71 8.06 -4.43 -3.54
N THR A 72 7.09 -4.14 -2.67
CA THR A 72 6.31 -2.90 -2.74
C THR A 72 7.00 -1.77 -2.01
N VAL A 73 7.61 -2.03 -0.85
CA VAL A 73 8.43 -1.03 -0.16
C VAL A 73 9.58 -0.57 -1.07
N SER A 74 10.30 -1.51 -1.69
CA SER A 74 11.38 -1.20 -2.65
C SER A 74 10.90 -0.32 -3.80
N ARG A 75 9.80 -0.71 -4.47
CA ARG A 75 9.23 0.06 -5.58
C ARG A 75 8.86 1.48 -5.17
N ILE A 76 8.17 1.66 -4.04
CA ILE A 76 7.80 2.99 -3.55
C ILE A 76 9.05 3.84 -3.26
N CYS A 77 10.06 3.27 -2.60
CA CYS A 77 11.31 3.98 -2.31
C CYS A 77 12.10 4.34 -3.59
N GLU A 78 12.11 3.45 -4.59
CA GLU A 78 12.72 3.67 -5.91
C GLU A 78 12.01 4.82 -6.65
N ASP A 79 10.67 4.78 -6.72
CA ASP A 79 9.85 5.80 -7.37
C ASP A 79 10.08 7.20 -6.75
N ILE A 80 10.13 7.30 -5.41
CA ILE A 80 10.43 8.56 -4.71
C ILE A 80 11.83 9.05 -5.05
N ARG A 81 12.81 8.13 -5.10
CA ARG A 81 14.20 8.48 -5.38
C ARG A 81 14.35 9.02 -6.80
N GLU A 82 13.69 8.39 -7.77
CA GLU A 82 13.66 8.85 -9.16
C GLU A 82 13.02 10.25 -9.26
N GLN A 83 11.88 10.46 -8.60
CA GLN A 83 11.20 11.77 -8.56
C GLN A 83 12.06 12.88 -7.94
N PHE A 84 12.94 12.56 -6.99
CA PHE A 84 13.84 13.54 -6.38
C PHE A 84 15.10 13.82 -7.21
N GLN A 85 15.47 12.91 -8.12
CA GLN A 85 16.64 13.05 -9.00
C GLN A 85 16.32 13.70 -10.34
N ALA A 86 15.04 13.78 -10.71
CA ALA A 86 14.51 14.48 -11.89
C ALA A 86 14.41 15.99 -11.68
#